data_AF-A0A3D4WXZ4-F1
#
_entry.id   AF-A0A3D4WXZ4-F1
#
_cell.length_a   1.000
_cell.length_b   1.000
_cell.length_c   1.000
_cell.angle_alpha   90.00
_cell.angle_beta   90.00
_cell.angle_gamma   90.00
#
_symmetry.space_group_name_H-M   'P 1'
#
loop_
_entity.id
_entity.type
_entity.pdbx_description
1 polymer ?
#
loop_
_entity_poly.entity_id
_entity_poly.type
_entity_poly.pdbx_seq_one_letter_code
_entity_poly.pdbx_strand_id
1 'polypeptide(L)'
;MSHDLVKVRAEDRRQVEADVDGRRYRQRDGYFHMRPDHARAHLTSGNLPAPSAALPVGRTGGYRCVQCGFGSFFTTCSRCDGSCEREGVSR
;
A
#
# COMPACT_ATOMS: atom_id res chain seq x y z
N MET A 1 22.31 26.91 8.94
CA MET A 1 22.40 26.39 7.56
C MET A 1 21.10 25.68 7.25
N SER A 2 20.24 26.30 6.45
CA SER A 2 18.97 25.69 6.01
C SER A 2 19.32 24.48 5.15
N HIS A 3 18.98 23.28 5.63
CA HIS A 3 19.12 22.08 4.82
C HIS A 3 18.03 22.14 3.75
N ASP A 4 18.40 22.53 2.53
CA ASP A 4 17.48 22.58 1.40
C ASP A 4 17.00 21.16 1.11
N LEU A 5 15.72 20.90 1.38
CA LEU A 5 15.10 19.59 1.18
C LEU A 5 14.52 19.56 -0.24
N VAL A 6 14.90 18.54 -1.00
CA VAL A 6 14.39 18.32 -2.35
C VAL A 6 13.18 17.41 -2.32
N LYS A 7 12.25 17.68 -3.23
CA LYS A 7 11.00 16.92 -3.40
C LYS A 7 11.24 15.79 -4.39
N VAL A 8 11.08 14.55 -3.94
CA VAL A 8 11.25 13.33 -4.76
C VAL A 8 9.95 12.56 -4.77
N ARG A 9 9.55 12.03 -5.92
CA ARG A 9 8.35 11.19 -6.01
C ARG A 9 8.65 9.82 -5.42
N ALA A 10 7.68 9.25 -4.71
CA ALA A 10 7.76 7.85 -4.33
C ALA A 10 7.84 6.96 -5.58
N GLU A 11 8.69 5.92 -5.52
CA GLU A 11 8.85 4.95 -6.62
C GLU A 11 7.54 4.20 -6.89
N ASP A 12 6.86 3.77 -5.81
CA ASP A 12 5.49 3.28 -5.84
C ASP A 12 4.54 4.28 -5.15
N ARG A 13 3.37 4.55 -5.76
CA ARG A 13 2.37 5.49 -5.21
C ARG A 13 1.81 5.07 -3.84
N ARG A 14 1.98 3.81 -3.45
CA ARG A 14 1.57 3.24 -2.16
C ARG A 14 2.69 3.28 -1.12
N GLN A 15 3.91 3.67 -1.51
CA GLN A 15 5.02 3.77 -0.57
C GLN A 15 4.81 4.96 0.36
N VAL A 16 4.55 4.66 1.63
CA VAL A 16 4.34 5.67 2.68
C VAL A 16 5.64 6.07 3.37
N GLU A 17 6.66 5.21 3.32
CA GLU A 17 7.92 5.38 4.04
C GLU A 17 9.10 4.82 3.23
N ALA A 18 10.26 5.46 3.38
CA ALA A 18 11.52 5.04 2.75
C ALA A 18 12.65 5.18 3.78
N ASP A 19 13.46 4.14 3.93
CA ASP A 19 14.72 4.25 4.66
C ASP A 19 15.86 4.48 3.66
N VAL A 20 16.62 5.55 3.86
CA VAL A 20 17.74 5.91 3.00
C VAL A 20 18.91 6.29 3.88
N ASP A 21 19.97 5.48 3.83
CA ASP A 21 21.20 5.69 4.59
C ASP A 21 20.95 5.77 6.12
N GLY A 22 20.11 4.87 6.64
CA GLY A 22 19.75 4.81 8.06
C GLY A 22 18.80 5.92 8.53
N ARG A 23 18.25 6.69 7.59
CA ARG A 23 17.26 7.74 7.88
C ARG A 23 15.91 7.41 7.24
N ARG A 24 14.90 7.34 8.10
CA ARG A 24 13.51 7.13 7.69
C ARG A 24 12.86 8.44 7.24
N TYR A 25 12.33 8.43 6.03
CA TYR A 25 11.53 9.49 5.43
C TYR A 25 10.08 9.03 5.30
N ARG A 26 9.14 9.93 5.61
CA ARG A 26 7.71 9.69 5.44
C ARG A 26 7.19 10.50 4.26
N GLN A 27 6.34 9.86 3.45
CA GLN A 27 5.71 10.49 2.32
C GLN A 27 4.69 11.54 2.83
N ARG A 28 4.66 12.69 2.16
CA ARG A 28 3.63 13.72 2.31
C ARG A 28 3.11 14.08 0.92
N ASP A 29 1.80 13.93 0.73
CA ASP A 29 1.12 14.24 -0.53
C ASP A 29 1.68 13.50 -1.77
N GLY A 30 2.17 12.27 -1.61
CA GLY A 30 2.77 11.50 -2.72
C GLY A 30 4.26 11.73 -2.94
N TYR A 31 4.92 12.54 -2.10
CA TYR A 31 6.33 12.90 -2.25
C TYR A 31 7.12 12.74 -0.96
N PHE A 32 8.40 12.46 -1.10
CA PHE A 32 9.38 12.53 -0.03
C PHE A 32 10.14 13.85 -0.09
N HIS A 33 10.37 14.43 1.08
CA HIS A 33 11.23 15.59 1.25
C HIS A 33 12.56 15.12 1.83
N MET A 34 13.57 15.02 0.98
CA MET A 34 14.86 14.39 1.30
C MET A 34 16.01 15.38 1.18
N ARG A 35 17.16 15.06 1.78
CA ARG A 35 18.40 15.77 1.48
C ARG A 35 18.82 15.45 0.03
N PRO A 36 19.49 16.35 -0.69
CA PRO A 36 19.90 16.12 -2.09
C PRO A 36 20.68 14.81 -2.29
N ASP A 37 21.59 14.47 -1.37
CA ASP A 37 22.38 13.25 -1.46
C ASP A 37 21.53 11.99 -1.25
N HIS A 38 20.54 12.05 -0.35
CA HIS A 38 19.61 10.95 -0.11
C HIS A 38 18.61 10.79 -1.25
N ALA A 39 18.23 11.89 -1.91
CA ALA A 39 17.41 11.84 -3.12
C ALA A 39 18.14 11.13 -4.27
N ARG A 40 19.42 11.43 -4.48
CA ARG A 40 20.25 10.72 -5.46
C ARG A 40 20.38 9.24 -5.11
N ALA A 41 20.63 8.94 -3.83
CA ALA A 41 20.66 7.56 -3.34
C ALA A 41 19.32 6.87 -3.63
N HIS A 42 18.20 7.43 -3.18
CA HIS A 42 16.84 6.91 -3.38
C HIS A 42 16.47 6.66 -4.84
N LEU A 43 16.97 7.46 -5.79
CA LEU A 43 16.75 7.26 -7.23
C LEU A 43 17.68 6.22 -7.86
N THR A 44 18.83 5.95 -7.24
CA THR A 44 19.87 5.04 -7.79
C THR A 44 19.77 3.65 -7.17
N SER A 45 19.53 3.57 -5.87
CA SER A 45 19.09 2.36 -5.21
C SER A 45 17.62 2.17 -5.52
N GLY A 46 17.20 1.04 -6.08
CA GLY A 46 15.80 0.62 -6.04
C GLY A 46 15.41 0.32 -4.59
N ASN A 47 15.38 1.36 -3.74
CA ASN A 47 15.10 1.35 -2.30
C ASN A 47 13.58 1.20 -2.10
N LEU A 48 13.02 0.20 -2.77
CA LEU A 48 11.88 -0.49 -2.26
C LEU A 48 12.33 -1.03 -0.90
N PRO A 49 11.58 -0.80 0.19
CA PRO A 49 11.82 -1.54 1.41
C PRO A 49 11.89 -3.02 1.00
N ALA A 50 12.96 -3.73 1.40
CA ALA A 50 13.03 -5.17 1.25
C ALA A 50 11.66 -5.68 1.68
N PRO A 51 10.89 -6.37 0.79
CA PRO A 51 9.47 -6.59 0.98
C PRO A 51 9.33 -7.18 2.37
N SER A 52 8.86 -6.35 3.31
CA SER A 52 8.67 -6.75 4.71
C SER A 52 7.69 -7.87 4.61
N ALA A 53 8.22 -9.11 4.67
CA ALA A 53 7.67 -10.35 4.11
C ALA A 53 6.32 -10.08 3.48
N ALA A 54 6.27 -9.85 2.16
CA ALA A 54 5.08 -9.49 1.41
C ALA A 54 3.92 -10.43 1.79
N LEU A 55 3.26 -10.11 2.90
CA LEU A 55 1.93 -10.55 3.18
C LEU A 55 1.19 -9.86 2.06
N PRO A 56 0.60 -10.63 1.12
CA PRO A 56 -0.24 -10.01 0.11
C PRO A 56 -1.14 -9.07 0.88
N VAL A 57 -1.06 -7.76 0.57
CA VAL A 57 -1.99 -6.77 1.10
C VAL A 57 -3.33 -7.40 0.86
N GLY A 58 -3.91 -7.95 1.93
CA GLY A 58 -4.91 -8.99 1.80
C GLY A 58 -5.93 -8.44 0.85
N ARG A 59 -6.16 -9.09 -0.29
CA ARG A 59 -7.32 -8.79 -1.11
C ARG A 59 -8.43 -8.79 -0.08
N THR A 60 -9.00 -7.62 0.20
CA THR A 60 -10.09 -7.48 1.14
C THR A 60 -11.18 -8.34 0.53
N GLY A 61 -11.24 -9.60 0.97
CA GLY A 61 -12.03 -10.63 0.35
C GLY A 61 -13.46 -10.15 0.41
N GLY A 62 -14.00 -9.78 -0.74
CA GLY A 62 -15.42 -9.51 -0.86
C GLY A 62 -16.17 -10.77 -0.44
N TYR A 63 -17.36 -10.60 0.09
CA TYR A 63 -18.28 -11.70 0.30
C TYR A 63 -19.08 -11.92 -0.99
N ARG A 64 -19.49 -13.15 -1.27
CA ARG A 64 -20.42 -13.46 -2.35
C ARG A 64 -21.65 -14.14 -1.78
N CYS A 65 -22.81 -13.66 -2.18
CA CYS A 65 -24.07 -14.26 -1.77
C CYS A 65 -24.19 -15.68 -2.30
N VAL A 66 -24.43 -16.66 -1.43
CA VAL A 66 -24.61 -18.07 -1.83
C VAL A 66 -25.93 -18.32 -2.56
N GLN A 67 -26.89 -17.40 -2.44
CA GLN A 67 -28.22 -17.52 -3.03
C GLN A 67 -28.29 -16.92 -4.44
N CYS A 68 -27.74 -15.71 -4.62
CA CYS A 68 -27.88 -14.96 -5.88
C CYS A 68 -26.55 -14.65 -6.58
N GLY A 69 -25.41 -15.05 -5.99
CA GLY A 69 -24.08 -14.82 -6.58
C GLY A 69 -23.61 -13.36 -6.55
N PHE A 70 -24.36 -12.45 -5.93
CA PHE A 70 -24.00 -11.04 -5.84
C PHE A 70 -22.75 -10.83 -4.95
N GLY A 71 -21.78 -10.06 -5.46
CA GLY A 71 -20.62 -9.62 -4.68
C GLY A 71 -21.00 -8.52 -3.70
N SER A 72 -20.80 -8.76 -2.42
CA SER A 72 -21.07 -7.85 -1.30
C SER A 72 -19.79 -7.59 -0.50
N PHE A 73 -19.72 -6.46 0.18
CA PHE A 73 -18.69 -6.22 1.20
C PHE A 73 -19.14 -6.61 2.61
N PHE A 74 -20.40 -7.03 2.75
CA PHE A 74 -21.06 -7.41 4.01
C PHE A 74 -21.47 -8.88 4.00
N THR A 75 -21.71 -9.45 5.19
CA THR A 75 -22.19 -10.84 5.38
C THR A 75 -23.66 -11.03 4.97
N THR A 76 -24.39 -9.95 4.75
CA THR A 76 -25.80 -9.97 4.32
C THR A 76 -25.93 -9.37 2.93
N CYS A 77 -26.69 -10.05 2.06
CA CYS A 77 -26.89 -9.64 0.68
C CYS A 77 -27.92 -8.50 0.58
N SER A 78 -27.54 -7.35 0.05
CA SER A 78 -28.46 -6.23 -0.17
C SER A 78 -29.53 -6.47 -1.24
N ARG A 79 -29.47 -7.61 -1.96
CA ARG A 79 -30.39 -7.90 -3.08
C ARG A 79 -31.47 -8.92 -2.72
N CYS A 80 -31.15 -9.87 -1.86
CA CYS A 80 -32.07 -10.97 -1.51
C CYS A 80 -32.08 -11.28 -0.01
N ASP A 81 -31.47 -10.43 0.81
CA ASP A 81 -31.31 -10.56 2.27
C ASP A 81 -30.65 -11.88 2.74
N GLY A 82 -30.14 -12.67 1.81
CA GLY A 82 -29.46 -13.94 2.08
C GLY A 82 -28.03 -13.77 2.58
N SER A 83 -27.46 -14.86 3.10
CA SER A 83 -26.09 -14.87 3.62
C SER A 83 -25.04 -14.76 2.50
N CYS A 84 -23.96 -14.03 2.76
CA CYS A 84 -22.79 -13.91 1.89
C CYS A 84 -21.54 -14.50 2.55
N GLU A 85 -20.77 -15.26 1.79
CA GLU A 85 -19.56 -15.96 2.25
C GLU A 85 -18.31 -15.34 1.64
N ARG A 86 -17.20 -15.30 2.39
CA ARG A 86 -15.97 -14.61 1.96
C ARG A 86 -15.33 -15.31 0.75
N GLU A 87 -15.19 -14.59 -0.37
CA GLU A 87 -14.44 -15.06 -1.53
C GLU A 87 -12.94 -14.98 -1.26
N GLY A 88 -12.26 -16.12 -1.34
CA GLY A 88 -10.79 -16.16 -1.43
C GLY A 88 -10.02 -16.51 -0.16
N VAL A 89 -10.49 -17.46 0.67
CA VAL A 89 -9.57 -18.24 1.50
C VAL A 89 -9.06 -19.43 0.67
N SER A 90 -8.24 -19.12 -0.33
CA SER A 90 -7.37 -20.13 -0.93
C SER A 90 -6.09 -20.13 -0.10
N ARG A 91 -5.92 -21.23 0.64
CA ARG A 91 -4.83 -21.49 1.60
C ARG A 91 -3.45 -21.42 0.95
#